data_AF-A0A1E7GJN4-F1
#
_entry.id   AF-A0A1E7GJN4-F1
#
_cell.length_a   1.000
_cell.length_b   1.000
_cell.length_c   1.000
_cell.angle_alpha   90.00
_cell.angle_beta   90.00
_cell.angle_gamma   90.00
#
_symmetry.space_group_name_H-M   'P 1'
#
loop_
_entity.id
_entity.type
_entity.pdbx_description
1 polymer ?
#
loop_
_entity_poly.entity_id
_entity_poly.type
_entity_poly.pdbx_seq_one_letter_code
_entity_poly.pdbx_strand_id
1 'polypeptide(L)'
;MIHSFLNGCLLAALLFFLFLKSGMAYAQNDKMDHSEHAMVTQDVIKSSEQETKGGEWIKEKTGEYIPLHLEFVAEDGKKVTLGSIIDRPTIILPIYFYCPAICSQNLANLALAMKEISFKPGKDYRAIALSFNEVETSEVASRAKENYLKIVGDDFPPAEWHFLTGTIENIKAVTDSLGFRFKKMDDTTFIHPSALMILDAKGRIIRYVYGSFLAGDIEMAILDAQKGTPSLSVKRLLAFCFNYDPDTNKSLFQIVKVSVIALFALALGFVFFYFRKKTQKEGREN
;
A
#
# COMPACT_ATOMS: atom_id res chain seq x y z
N MET A 1 27.28 47.78 -12.37
CA MET A 1 26.30 46.66 -12.32
C MET A 1 26.95 45.27 -12.37
N ILE A 2 28.19 45.13 -12.89
CA ILE A 2 28.92 43.85 -12.98
C ILE A 2 29.59 43.45 -11.64
N HIS A 3 29.97 44.42 -10.80
CA HIS A 3 30.56 44.14 -9.46
C HIS A 3 29.58 43.54 -8.44
N SER A 4 28.27 43.78 -8.56
CA SER A 4 27.26 43.20 -7.66
C SER A 4 27.01 41.71 -7.92
N PHE A 5 27.17 41.25 -9.17
CA PHE A 5 26.93 39.86 -9.55
C PHE A 5 28.11 38.94 -9.18
N LEU A 6 29.35 39.44 -9.28
CA LEU A 6 30.53 38.68 -8.85
C LEU A 6 30.53 38.45 -7.33
N ASN A 7 30.09 39.45 -6.55
CA ASN A 7 29.94 39.32 -5.10
C ASN A 7 28.80 38.37 -4.72
N GLY A 8 27.69 38.32 -5.48
CA GLY A 8 26.60 37.38 -5.25
C GLY A 8 26.98 35.91 -5.47
N CYS A 9 27.82 35.64 -6.48
CA CYS A 9 28.32 34.29 -6.77
C CYS A 9 29.35 33.82 -5.74
N LEU A 10 30.21 34.73 -5.25
CA LEU A 10 31.13 34.44 -4.15
C LEU A 10 30.38 34.19 -2.83
N LEU A 11 29.31 34.96 -2.57
CA LEU A 11 28.45 34.76 -1.39
C LEU A 11 27.70 33.42 -1.45
N ALA A 12 27.20 33.03 -2.62
CA ALA A 12 26.54 31.74 -2.81
C ALA A 12 27.50 30.56 -2.67
N ALA A 13 28.74 30.67 -3.16
CA ALA A 13 29.77 29.65 -2.98
C ALA A 13 30.25 29.54 -1.52
N LEU A 14 30.38 30.68 -0.81
CA LEU A 14 30.67 30.70 0.62
C LEU A 14 29.51 30.17 1.46
N LEU A 15 28.27 30.47 1.10
CA LEU A 15 27.07 29.91 1.75
C LEU A 15 26.94 28.41 1.48
N PHE A 16 27.32 27.92 0.30
CA PHE A 16 27.34 26.48 -0.02
C PHE A 16 28.46 25.74 0.73
N PHE A 17 29.65 26.35 0.87
CA PHE A 17 30.74 25.80 1.69
C PHE A 17 30.47 25.90 3.20
N LEU A 18 29.76 26.94 3.65
CA LEU A 18 29.26 27.02 5.03
C LEU A 18 28.14 25.99 5.27
N PHE A 19 27.24 25.74 4.32
CA PHE A 19 26.27 24.64 4.40
C PHE A 19 26.93 23.26 4.39
N LEU A 20 28.05 23.07 3.67
CA LEU A 20 28.83 21.83 3.72
C LEU A 20 29.59 21.66 5.04
N LYS A 21 30.12 22.74 5.62
CA LYS A 21 30.75 22.70 6.96
C LYS A 21 29.73 22.55 8.09
N SER A 22 28.56 23.19 7.98
CA SER A 22 27.44 23.02 8.92
C SER A 22 26.75 21.67 8.77
N GLY A 23 26.72 21.10 7.56
CA GLY A 23 26.22 19.74 7.29
C GLY A 23 27.17 18.64 7.79
N MET A 24 28.48 18.91 7.88
CA MET A 24 29.44 17.99 8.50
C MET A 24 29.62 18.19 10.01
N ALA A 25 29.15 19.30 10.59
CA ALA A 25 29.21 19.54 12.04
C ALA A 25 27.98 19.05 12.82
N TYR A 26 26.93 18.58 12.15
CA TYR A 26 25.75 17.99 12.80
C TYR A 26 25.82 16.45 12.92
N ALA A 27 26.92 15.83 12.47
CA ALA A 27 27.09 14.38 12.50
C ALA A 27 27.78 13.84 13.77
N GLN A 28 27.90 14.64 14.84
CA GLN A 28 28.64 14.19 16.02
C GLN A 28 28.20 14.85 17.33
N ASN A 29 26.90 14.80 17.66
CA ASN A 29 26.46 14.72 19.06
C ASN A 29 24.97 14.37 19.14
N ASP A 30 24.68 13.07 19.28
CA ASP A 30 23.57 12.59 20.12
C ASP A 30 23.84 11.11 20.41
N LYS A 31 24.68 10.88 21.43
CA LYS A 31 24.62 9.66 22.21
C LYS A 31 23.44 9.82 23.16
N MET A 32 22.26 9.40 22.73
CA MET A 32 21.18 9.04 23.63
C MET A 32 20.67 7.66 23.24
N ASP A 33 20.67 6.80 24.24
CA ASP A 33 20.42 5.37 24.23
C ASP A 33 19.03 5.01 23.70
N HIS A 34 18.97 4.35 22.54
CA HIS A 34 17.83 3.54 22.10
C HIS A 34 18.31 2.42 21.17
N SER A 35 18.95 1.40 21.77
CA SER A 35 19.57 0.27 21.06
C SER A 35 18.66 -0.96 20.87
N GLU A 36 17.33 -0.88 21.05
CA GLU A 36 16.45 -2.08 20.95
C GLU A 36 15.41 -2.09 19.82
N HIS A 37 15.13 -0.99 19.11
CA HIS A 37 14.00 -0.96 18.15
C HIS A 37 14.38 -0.96 16.66
N ALA A 38 15.66 -0.79 16.30
CA ALA A 38 16.08 -0.74 14.89
C ALA A 38 16.41 -2.12 14.27
N MET A 39 16.56 -3.16 15.10
CA MET A 39 16.90 -4.51 14.63
C MET A 39 15.66 -5.31 14.19
N VAL A 40 14.48 -4.97 14.71
CA VAL A 40 13.22 -5.68 14.40
C VAL A 40 12.75 -5.42 12.97
N THR A 41 13.00 -4.24 12.41
CA THR A 41 12.49 -3.86 11.07
C THR A 41 13.28 -4.50 9.93
N GLN A 42 14.58 -4.76 10.10
CA GLN A 42 15.38 -5.39 9.05
C GLN A 42 15.17 -6.91 8.97
N ASP A 43 14.94 -7.58 10.10
CA ASP A 43 14.64 -9.02 10.12
C ASP A 43 13.22 -9.32 9.63
N VAL A 44 12.25 -8.42 9.85
CA VAL A 44 10.89 -8.53 9.30
C VAL A 44 10.84 -8.30 7.78
N ILE A 45 11.66 -7.40 7.25
CA ILE A 45 11.74 -7.19 5.79
C ILE A 45 12.44 -8.37 5.11
N LYS A 46 13.54 -8.87 5.70
CA LYS A 46 14.24 -10.07 5.20
C LYS A 46 13.38 -11.34 5.27
N SER A 47 12.56 -11.50 6.30
CA SER A 47 11.65 -12.65 6.39
C SER A 47 10.54 -12.60 5.32
N SER A 48 10.10 -11.40 4.91
CA SER A 48 9.13 -11.25 3.81
C SER A 48 9.69 -11.60 2.42
N GLU A 49 11.00 -11.41 2.20
CA GLU A 49 11.66 -11.76 0.94
C GLU A 49 12.11 -13.23 0.90
N GLN A 50 12.51 -13.82 2.03
CA GLN A 50 12.96 -15.21 2.08
C GLN A 50 11.84 -16.26 1.97
N GLU A 51 10.57 -15.90 2.18
CA GLU A 51 9.42 -16.81 1.99
C GLU A 51 8.95 -16.99 0.53
N THR A 52 9.52 -16.24 -0.42
CA THR A 52 9.17 -16.39 -1.84
C THR A 52 9.65 -17.72 -2.46
N LYS A 53 10.45 -18.51 -1.75
CA LYS A 53 10.81 -19.89 -2.13
C LYS A 53 9.77 -20.95 -1.73
N GLY A 54 8.65 -20.57 -1.11
CA GLY A 54 7.66 -21.50 -0.55
C GLY A 54 6.20 -21.11 -0.77
N GLY A 55 5.85 -20.56 -1.94
CA GLY A 55 4.46 -20.41 -2.38
C GLY A 55 3.90 -19.00 -2.31
N GLU A 56 3.26 -18.57 -3.39
CA GLU A 56 2.56 -17.30 -3.51
C GLU A 56 1.45 -17.20 -2.44
N TRP A 57 1.54 -16.25 -1.50
CA TRP A 57 0.53 -16.00 -0.47
C TRP A 57 -0.79 -15.47 -1.05
N ILE A 58 -0.75 -14.88 -2.25
CA ILE A 58 -1.91 -14.47 -3.04
C ILE A 58 -1.72 -14.94 -4.47
N LYS A 59 -2.63 -15.76 -4.96
CA LYS A 59 -2.76 -16.09 -6.37
C LYS A 59 -3.90 -15.28 -6.96
N GLU A 60 -3.62 -14.25 -7.75
CA GLU A 60 -4.70 -13.43 -8.35
C GLU A 60 -5.63 -14.29 -9.22
N LYS A 61 -6.93 -14.21 -8.93
CA LYS A 61 -8.03 -14.88 -9.62
C LYS A 61 -8.96 -13.87 -10.30
N THR A 62 -8.38 -12.77 -10.78
CA THR A 62 -9.08 -11.70 -11.48
C THR A 62 -9.92 -12.28 -12.63
N GLY A 63 -11.20 -11.96 -12.64
CA GLY A 63 -12.18 -12.44 -13.60
C GLY A 63 -12.93 -13.70 -13.19
N GLU A 64 -12.47 -14.44 -12.17
CA GLU A 64 -13.20 -15.56 -11.57
C GLU A 64 -14.31 -15.07 -10.61
N TYR A 65 -15.18 -15.98 -10.19
CA TYR A 65 -16.30 -15.70 -9.29
C TYR A 65 -16.11 -16.40 -7.94
N ILE A 66 -16.53 -15.72 -6.87
CA ILE A 66 -16.58 -16.31 -5.54
C ILE A 66 -17.91 -17.07 -5.33
N PRO A 67 -17.95 -18.10 -4.48
CA PRO A 67 -19.17 -18.85 -4.19
C PRO A 67 -20.14 -18.04 -3.32
N LEU A 68 -21.12 -17.38 -3.95
CA LEU A 68 -22.08 -16.51 -3.26
C LEU A 68 -23.05 -17.21 -2.30
N HIS A 69 -23.22 -18.52 -2.43
CA HIS A 69 -24.12 -19.32 -1.58
C HIS A 69 -23.55 -19.62 -0.19
N LEU A 70 -22.26 -19.34 0.05
CA LEU A 70 -21.63 -19.62 1.34
C LEU A 70 -22.26 -18.78 2.46
N GLU A 71 -22.49 -19.43 3.59
CA GLU A 71 -23.11 -18.85 4.78
C GLU A 71 -22.07 -18.38 5.80
N PHE A 72 -22.34 -17.24 6.41
CA PHE A 72 -21.53 -16.64 7.47
C PHE A 72 -22.44 -16.09 8.57
N VAL A 73 -21.85 -15.73 9.71
CA VAL A 73 -22.52 -15.04 10.81
C VAL A 73 -22.02 -13.59 10.82
N ALA A 74 -22.94 -12.65 10.64
CA ALA A 74 -22.66 -11.22 10.69
C ALA A 74 -22.43 -10.72 12.13
N GLU A 75 -21.95 -9.50 12.24
CA GLU A 75 -21.66 -8.84 13.52
C GLU A 75 -22.88 -8.73 14.45
N ASP A 76 -24.10 -8.74 13.89
CA ASP A 76 -25.35 -8.67 14.64
C ASP A 76 -25.89 -10.06 15.02
N GLY A 77 -25.11 -11.12 14.80
CA GLY A 77 -25.45 -12.51 15.08
C GLY A 77 -26.35 -13.17 14.02
N LYS A 78 -26.76 -12.45 12.97
CA LYS A 78 -27.59 -13.04 11.91
C LYS A 78 -26.78 -13.91 10.97
N LYS A 79 -27.37 -15.03 10.56
CA LYS A 79 -26.86 -15.83 9.45
C LYS A 79 -27.16 -15.13 8.13
N VAL A 80 -26.15 -15.01 7.28
CA VAL A 80 -26.21 -14.32 5.99
C VAL A 80 -25.46 -15.14 4.94
N THR A 81 -25.85 -15.03 3.67
CA THR A 81 -25.04 -15.53 2.56
C THR A 81 -24.23 -14.40 1.95
N LEU A 82 -23.09 -14.70 1.33
CA LEU A 82 -22.32 -13.67 0.60
C LEU A 82 -23.18 -13.00 -0.48
N GLY A 83 -24.01 -13.76 -1.19
CA GLY A 83 -24.94 -13.24 -2.21
C GLY A 83 -26.07 -12.37 -1.66
N SER A 84 -26.39 -12.46 -0.36
CA SER A 84 -27.36 -11.55 0.27
C SER A 84 -26.78 -10.16 0.57
N ILE A 85 -25.44 -10.05 0.58
CA ILE A 85 -24.72 -8.80 0.82
C ILE A 85 -24.20 -8.22 -0.50
N ILE A 86 -23.62 -9.05 -1.37
CA ILE A 86 -22.95 -8.58 -2.59
C ILE A 86 -24.01 -8.31 -3.68
N ASP A 87 -24.42 -7.05 -3.78
CA ASP A 87 -25.39 -6.53 -4.75
C ASP A 87 -24.84 -5.40 -5.63
N ARG A 88 -23.61 -4.96 -5.35
CA ARG A 88 -22.88 -3.85 -5.97
C ARG A 88 -21.38 -4.06 -5.78
N PRO A 89 -20.51 -3.16 -6.28
CA PRO A 89 -19.09 -3.24 -5.99
C PRO A 89 -18.82 -3.46 -4.51
N THR A 90 -18.09 -4.52 -4.19
CA THR A 90 -17.88 -4.92 -2.79
C THR A 90 -16.39 -5.08 -2.52
N ILE A 91 -15.89 -4.30 -1.56
CA ILE A 91 -14.54 -4.48 -1.01
C ILE A 91 -14.61 -5.68 -0.06
N ILE A 92 -13.77 -6.69 -0.26
CA ILE A 92 -13.60 -7.82 0.65
C ILE A 92 -12.18 -7.85 1.20
N LEU A 93 -12.06 -7.76 2.52
CA LEU A 93 -10.81 -7.82 3.26
C LEU A 93 -10.82 -9.07 4.17
N PRO A 94 -10.16 -10.17 3.78
CA PRO A 94 -9.87 -11.27 4.68
C PRO A 94 -8.95 -10.80 5.81
N ILE A 95 -9.35 -11.03 7.06
CA ILE A 95 -8.67 -10.47 8.23
C ILE A 95 -8.86 -11.35 9.46
N TYR A 96 -8.18 -11.01 10.55
CA TYR A 96 -8.40 -11.56 11.89
C TYR A 96 -8.65 -10.39 12.84
N PHE A 97 -9.82 -10.33 13.49
CA PHE A 97 -10.26 -9.14 14.21
C PHE A 97 -9.46 -8.90 15.49
N TYR A 98 -9.16 -9.96 16.26
CA TYR A 98 -8.38 -9.88 17.50
C TYR A 98 -6.88 -10.18 17.28
N CYS A 99 -6.32 -9.60 16.24
CA CYS A 99 -4.91 -9.79 15.91
C CYS A 99 -4.02 -8.82 16.69
N PRO A 100 -3.07 -9.30 17.52
CA PRO A 100 -2.14 -8.43 18.26
C PRO A 100 -1.09 -7.76 17.37
N ALA A 101 -1.08 -8.05 16.06
CA ALA A 101 -0.09 -7.60 15.11
C ALA A 101 -0.74 -6.82 13.94
N ILE A 102 -0.34 -7.13 12.70
CA ILE A 102 -0.57 -6.31 11.50
C ILE A 102 -2.04 -6.21 11.05
N CYS A 103 -2.91 -7.13 11.48
CA CYS A 103 -4.29 -7.16 10.99
C CYS A 103 -5.09 -5.92 11.41
N SER A 104 -4.83 -5.40 12.62
CA SER A 104 -5.44 -4.17 13.11
C SER A 104 -5.08 -2.95 12.25
N GLN A 105 -3.84 -2.92 11.76
CA GLN A 105 -3.35 -1.86 10.88
C GLN A 105 -4.03 -1.93 9.50
N ASN A 106 -4.24 -3.12 8.94
CA ASN A 106 -4.95 -3.26 7.66
C ASN A 106 -6.40 -2.78 7.73
N LEU A 107 -7.12 -3.11 8.82
CA LEU A 107 -8.48 -2.61 9.06
C LEU A 107 -8.51 -1.10 9.23
N ALA A 108 -7.57 -0.52 10.00
CA ALA A 108 -7.44 0.93 10.15
C ALA A 108 -7.11 1.61 8.83
N ASN A 109 -6.20 1.03 8.04
CA ASN A 109 -5.85 1.54 6.71
C ASN A 109 -7.05 1.53 5.76
N LEU A 110 -7.86 0.46 5.76
CA LEU A 110 -9.10 0.43 4.99
C LEU A 110 -10.11 1.48 5.48
N ALA A 111 -10.25 1.66 6.80
CA ALA A 111 -11.12 2.68 7.37
C ALA A 111 -10.72 4.09 6.91
N LEU A 112 -9.43 4.42 7.00
CA LEU A 112 -8.88 5.69 6.54
C LEU A 112 -9.06 5.86 5.02
N ALA A 113 -8.81 4.83 4.23
CA ALA A 113 -8.99 4.89 2.79
C ALA A 113 -10.46 5.15 2.43
N MET A 114 -11.41 4.45 3.04
CA MET A 114 -12.85 4.65 2.81
C MET A 114 -13.35 6.03 3.23
N LYS A 115 -12.69 6.68 4.19
CA LYS A 115 -12.98 8.07 4.57
C LYS A 115 -12.58 9.07 3.49
N GLU A 116 -11.51 8.78 2.75
CA GLU A 116 -10.91 9.71 1.78
C GLU A 116 -11.44 9.53 0.35
N ILE A 117 -12.07 8.38 0.04
CA ILE A 117 -12.65 8.17 -1.29
C ILE A 117 -13.94 8.99 -1.51
N SER A 118 -14.17 9.39 -2.76
CA SER A 118 -15.33 10.18 -3.18
C SER A 118 -16.62 9.36 -3.38
N PHE A 119 -16.52 8.03 -3.45
CA PHE A 119 -17.66 7.13 -3.60
C PHE A 119 -18.46 6.99 -2.32
N LYS A 120 -19.78 6.86 -2.46
CA LYS A 120 -20.71 6.75 -1.32
C LYS A 120 -21.01 5.30 -0.97
N PRO A 121 -20.74 4.84 0.28
CA PRO A 121 -21.16 3.52 0.74
C PRO A 121 -22.69 3.34 0.62
N GLY A 122 -23.15 2.14 0.27
CA GLY A 122 -24.57 1.82 0.07
C GLY A 122 -25.18 2.35 -1.23
N LYS A 123 -24.49 3.26 -1.92
CA LYS A 123 -24.82 3.68 -3.29
C LYS A 123 -23.85 3.07 -4.29
N ASP A 124 -22.58 3.42 -4.16
CA ASP A 124 -21.55 3.13 -5.16
C ASP A 124 -20.76 1.86 -4.84
N TYR A 125 -20.61 1.53 -3.56
CA TYR A 125 -19.93 0.32 -3.08
C TYR A 125 -20.41 -0.10 -1.68
N ARG A 126 -19.95 -1.26 -1.21
CA ARG A 126 -20.02 -1.71 0.19
C ARG A 126 -18.74 -2.42 0.60
N ALA A 127 -18.56 -2.70 1.89
CA ALA A 127 -17.38 -3.37 2.42
C ALA A 127 -17.73 -4.61 3.27
N ILE A 128 -16.87 -5.61 3.21
CA ILE A 128 -16.91 -6.83 4.01
C ILE A 128 -15.51 -7.02 4.61
N ALA A 129 -15.41 -6.99 5.93
CA ALA A 129 -14.28 -7.54 6.66
C ALA A 129 -14.63 -8.98 7.03
N LEU A 130 -13.89 -9.95 6.52
CA LEU A 130 -14.18 -11.38 6.70
C LEU A 130 -13.11 -11.99 7.61
N SER A 131 -13.52 -12.49 8.77
CA SER A 131 -12.61 -13.24 9.64
C SER A 131 -12.19 -14.55 8.98
N PHE A 132 -10.87 -14.81 8.93
CA PHE A 132 -10.32 -16.13 8.61
C PHE A 132 -10.03 -16.98 9.85
N ASN A 133 -10.37 -16.49 11.06
CA ASN A 133 -10.21 -17.24 12.30
C ASN A 133 -11.54 -17.86 12.71
N GLU A 134 -11.63 -19.19 12.58
CA GLU A 134 -12.85 -19.97 12.83
C GLU A 134 -13.36 -19.94 14.28
N VAL A 135 -12.55 -19.43 15.23
CA VAL A 135 -12.96 -19.31 16.63
C VAL A 135 -13.53 -17.94 16.98
N GLU A 136 -13.47 -16.95 16.08
CA GLU A 136 -14.06 -15.63 16.32
C GLU A 136 -15.58 -15.68 16.22
N THR A 137 -16.24 -14.95 17.14
CA THR A 137 -17.70 -14.90 17.23
C THR A 137 -18.26 -13.58 16.69
N SER A 138 -19.58 -13.53 16.51
CA SER A 138 -20.30 -12.29 16.16
C SER A 138 -20.02 -11.15 17.14
N GLU A 139 -19.83 -11.44 18.43
CA GLU A 139 -19.56 -10.42 19.44
C GLU A 139 -18.16 -9.80 19.23
N VAL A 140 -17.17 -10.60 18.83
CA VAL A 140 -15.83 -10.11 18.48
C VAL A 140 -15.92 -9.23 17.23
N ALA A 141 -16.66 -9.68 16.21
CA ALA A 141 -16.91 -8.92 14.99
C ALA A 141 -17.60 -7.57 15.25
N SER A 142 -18.62 -7.54 16.12
CA SER A 142 -19.33 -6.30 16.52
C SER A 142 -18.40 -5.31 17.19
N ARG A 143 -17.61 -5.76 18.17
CA ARG A 143 -16.64 -4.88 18.86
C ARG A 143 -15.58 -4.34 17.91
N ALA A 144 -15.10 -5.16 16.98
CA ALA A 144 -14.16 -4.72 15.95
C ALA A 144 -14.80 -3.64 15.08
N LYS A 145 -16.01 -3.87 14.56
CA LYS A 145 -16.76 -2.91 13.76
C LYS A 145 -16.94 -1.57 14.48
N GLU A 146 -17.37 -1.58 15.73
CA GLU A 146 -17.53 -0.38 16.55
C GLU A 146 -16.24 0.44 16.67
N ASN A 147 -15.08 -0.22 16.75
CA ASN A 147 -13.79 0.46 16.84
C ASN A 147 -13.37 1.12 15.52
N TYR A 148 -13.58 0.45 14.39
CA TYR A 148 -13.15 0.98 13.09
C TYR A 148 -14.15 2.00 12.50
N LEU A 149 -15.44 1.93 12.83
CA LEU A 149 -16.41 2.96 12.43
C LEU A 149 -16.04 4.34 13.00
N LYS A 150 -15.46 4.40 14.20
CA LYS A 150 -14.95 5.65 14.80
C LYS A 150 -13.84 6.31 13.97
N ILE A 151 -13.11 5.54 13.17
CA ILE A 151 -12.04 6.05 12.30
C ILE A 151 -12.62 6.67 11.03
N VAL A 152 -13.59 5.98 10.40
CA VAL A 152 -14.22 6.47 9.17
C VAL A 152 -15.05 7.73 9.45
N GLY A 153 -15.76 7.76 10.58
CA GLY A 153 -16.58 8.88 11.02
C GLY A 153 -18.08 8.65 10.82
N ASP A 154 -18.88 9.57 11.36
CA ASP A 154 -20.35 9.43 11.51
C ASP A 154 -21.11 9.43 10.17
N ASP A 155 -20.51 9.95 9.10
CA ASP A 155 -21.12 9.99 7.77
C ASP A 155 -21.12 8.61 7.07
N PHE A 156 -20.34 7.64 7.57
CA PHE A 156 -20.32 6.30 7.02
C PHE A 156 -21.50 5.48 7.57
N PRO A 157 -22.45 5.00 6.73
CA PRO A 157 -23.57 4.21 7.22
C PRO A 157 -23.08 2.85 7.76
N PRO A 158 -23.29 2.53 9.06
CA PRO A 158 -22.77 1.30 9.65
C PRO A 158 -23.23 0.02 8.92
N ALA A 159 -24.42 0.04 8.33
CA ALA A 159 -24.97 -1.09 7.59
C ALA A 159 -24.18 -1.46 6.31
N GLU A 160 -23.29 -0.58 5.83
CA GLU A 160 -22.55 -0.78 4.57
C GLU A 160 -21.15 -1.36 4.77
N TRP A 161 -20.77 -1.65 6.01
CA TRP A 161 -19.55 -2.38 6.34
C TRP A 161 -19.84 -3.57 7.24
N HIS A 162 -19.90 -4.76 6.65
CA HIS A 162 -20.19 -6.01 7.35
C HIS A 162 -18.93 -6.63 7.92
N PHE A 163 -19.02 -7.20 9.11
CA PHE A 163 -17.94 -7.93 9.76
C PHE A 163 -18.42 -9.36 9.95
N LEU A 164 -17.84 -10.28 9.18
CA LEU A 164 -18.33 -11.65 9.07
C LEU A 164 -17.40 -12.63 9.79
N THR A 165 -18.01 -13.62 10.45
CA THR A 165 -17.35 -14.81 11.01
C THR A 165 -17.97 -16.05 10.41
N GLY A 166 -17.30 -17.20 10.47
CA GLY A 166 -17.81 -18.41 9.82
C GLY A 166 -17.07 -19.68 10.19
N THR A 167 -17.54 -20.80 9.63
CA THR A 167 -16.87 -22.08 9.81
C THR A 167 -15.61 -22.16 8.94
N ILE A 168 -14.65 -22.99 9.35
CA ILE A 168 -13.39 -23.15 8.61
C ILE A 168 -13.62 -23.63 7.16
N GLU A 169 -14.67 -24.41 6.90
CA GLU A 169 -15.02 -24.88 5.56
C GLU A 169 -15.41 -23.71 4.66
N ASN A 170 -16.30 -22.83 5.13
CA ASN A 170 -16.76 -21.69 4.35
C ASN A 170 -15.66 -20.63 4.21
N ILE A 171 -14.88 -20.40 5.26
CA ILE A 171 -13.70 -19.53 5.23
C ILE A 171 -12.73 -20.01 4.16
N LYS A 172 -12.33 -21.29 4.18
CA LYS A 172 -11.41 -21.85 3.17
C LYS A 172 -11.97 -21.75 1.76
N ALA A 173 -13.25 -22.09 1.58
CA ALA A 173 -13.88 -22.05 0.26
C ALA A 173 -13.86 -20.63 -0.34
N VAL A 174 -14.17 -19.59 0.46
CA VAL A 174 -14.11 -18.22 -0.04
C VAL A 174 -12.67 -17.73 -0.20
N THR A 175 -11.76 -17.98 0.74
CA THR A 175 -10.36 -17.52 0.61
C THR A 175 -9.65 -18.22 -0.56
N ASP A 176 -9.92 -19.50 -0.81
CA ASP A 176 -9.40 -20.23 -1.96
C ASP A 176 -9.95 -19.67 -3.27
N SER A 177 -11.23 -19.29 -3.32
CA SER A 177 -11.83 -18.63 -4.49
C SER A 177 -11.26 -17.23 -4.72
N LEU A 178 -10.86 -16.53 -3.65
CA LEU A 178 -10.15 -15.25 -3.72
C LEU A 178 -8.66 -15.43 -4.02
N GLY A 179 -8.14 -16.65 -3.94
CA GLY A 179 -6.73 -16.96 -4.07
C GLY A 179 -5.88 -16.42 -2.90
N PHE A 180 -6.50 -16.14 -1.77
CA PHE A 180 -5.87 -15.64 -0.54
C PHE A 180 -5.47 -16.82 0.34
N ARG A 181 -4.19 -16.93 0.70
CA ARG A 181 -3.69 -17.98 1.60
C ARG A 181 -3.32 -17.40 2.95
N PHE A 182 -3.60 -18.15 4.00
CA PHE A 182 -3.21 -17.85 5.36
C PHE A 182 -2.76 -19.13 6.06
N LYS A 183 -1.92 -18.99 7.09
CA LYS A 183 -1.39 -20.12 7.86
C LYS A 183 -1.48 -19.80 9.35
N LYS A 184 -2.12 -20.70 10.10
CA LYS A 184 -2.12 -20.67 11.57
C LYS A 184 -0.75 -21.08 12.11
N MET A 185 -0.28 -20.36 13.11
CA MET A 185 0.98 -20.57 13.81
C MET A 185 0.76 -21.30 15.13
N ASP A 186 1.84 -21.82 15.71
CA ASP A 186 1.80 -22.61 16.95
C ASP A 186 1.30 -21.78 18.15
N ASP A 187 1.53 -20.47 18.12
CA ASP A 187 1.08 -19.50 19.13
C ASP A 187 -0.37 -19.01 18.91
N THR A 188 -1.13 -19.69 18.04
CA THR A 188 -2.51 -19.35 17.62
C THR A 188 -2.65 -18.07 16.79
N THR A 189 -1.53 -17.42 16.43
CA THR A 189 -1.55 -16.30 15.48
C THR A 189 -1.61 -16.81 14.04
N PHE A 190 -1.67 -15.88 13.08
CA PHE A 190 -1.76 -16.22 11.66
C PHE A 190 -0.76 -15.41 10.85
N ILE A 191 -0.09 -16.10 9.92
CA ILE A 191 0.63 -15.46 8.81
C ILE A 191 -0.35 -15.29 7.67
N HIS A 192 -0.46 -14.08 7.17
CA HIS A 192 -1.31 -13.75 6.02
C HIS A 192 -0.76 -12.53 5.27
N PRO A 193 -1.06 -12.40 3.97
CA PRO A 193 -0.67 -11.22 3.20
C PRO A 193 -1.55 -10.01 3.55
N SER A 194 -1.04 -8.81 3.30
CA SER A 194 -1.85 -7.58 3.33
C SER A 194 -2.42 -7.30 1.93
N ALA A 195 -3.66 -7.70 1.71
CA ALA A 195 -4.40 -7.37 0.50
C ALA A 195 -5.91 -7.41 0.73
N LEU A 196 -6.61 -6.67 -0.11
CA LEU A 196 -8.06 -6.74 -0.28
C LEU A 196 -8.40 -6.96 -1.75
N MET A 197 -9.62 -7.44 -1.98
CA MET A 197 -10.16 -7.64 -3.32
C MET A 197 -11.38 -6.76 -3.49
N ILE A 198 -11.61 -6.29 -4.71
CA ILE A 198 -12.86 -5.62 -5.08
C ILE A 198 -13.60 -6.54 -6.03
N LEU A 199 -14.85 -6.79 -5.69
CA LEU A 199 -15.77 -7.63 -6.45
C LEU A 199 -16.79 -6.76 -7.18
N ASP A 200 -17.32 -7.23 -8.32
CA ASP A 200 -18.53 -6.66 -8.90
C ASP A 200 -19.82 -7.15 -8.18
N ALA A 201 -20.96 -6.64 -8.63
CA ALA A 201 -22.28 -6.99 -8.10
C ALA A 201 -22.66 -8.48 -8.23
N LYS A 202 -21.93 -9.26 -9.03
CA LYS A 202 -22.16 -10.69 -9.25
C LYS A 202 -21.13 -11.55 -8.52
N GLY A 203 -20.28 -10.96 -7.69
CA GLY A 203 -19.21 -11.66 -6.99
C GLY A 203 -18.02 -12.00 -7.88
N ARG A 204 -17.85 -11.35 -9.04
CA ARG A 204 -16.66 -11.50 -9.87
C ARG A 204 -15.50 -10.73 -9.26
N ILE A 205 -14.32 -11.30 -9.20
CA ILE A 205 -13.11 -10.64 -8.71
C ILE A 205 -12.62 -9.67 -9.79
N ILE A 206 -12.56 -8.38 -9.46
CA ILE A 206 -12.22 -7.33 -10.42
C ILE A 206 -10.79 -6.86 -10.26
N ARG A 207 -10.36 -6.63 -9.01
CA ARG A 207 -9.03 -6.13 -8.74
C ARG A 207 -8.53 -6.53 -7.35
N TYR A 208 -7.21 -6.63 -7.22
CA TYR A 208 -6.49 -6.80 -5.97
C TYR A 208 -5.77 -5.49 -5.60
N VAL A 209 -5.86 -5.08 -4.34
CA VAL A 209 -5.11 -3.95 -3.77
C VAL A 209 -4.25 -4.50 -2.64
N TYR A 210 -2.96 -4.16 -2.64
CA TYR A 210 -1.97 -4.72 -1.72
C TYR A 210 -1.40 -3.66 -0.79
N GLY A 211 -0.99 -4.06 0.42
CA GLY A 211 -0.25 -3.22 1.35
C GLY A 211 -1.07 -2.07 1.93
N SER A 212 -0.51 -0.86 1.93
CA SER A 212 -1.20 0.34 2.40
C SER A 212 -2.30 0.72 1.42
N PHE A 213 -3.55 0.34 1.73
CA PHE A 213 -4.70 0.54 0.86
C PHE A 213 -4.91 2.02 0.51
N LEU A 214 -4.43 2.46 -0.65
CA LEU A 214 -4.55 3.86 -1.08
C LEU A 214 -5.97 4.14 -1.58
N ALA A 215 -6.52 5.27 -1.18
CA ALA A 215 -7.86 5.72 -1.59
C ALA A 215 -8.04 5.67 -3.12
N GLY A 216 -7.09 6.24 -3.88
CA GLY A 216 -7.13 6.23 -5.35
C GLY A 216 -7.10 4.82 -5.98
N ASP A 217 -6.41 3.85 -5.36
CA ASP A 217 -6.39 2.48 -5.86
C ASP A 217 -7.75 1.79 -5.66
N ILE A 218 -8.41 2.06 -4.53
CA ILE A 218 -9.75 1.60 -4.23
C ILE A 218 -10.77 2.26 -5.17
N GLU A 219 -10.69 3.58 -5.41
CA GLU A 219 -11.59 4.28 -6.33
C GLU A 219 -11.52 3.71 -7.74
N MET A 220 -10.31 3.51 -8.26
CA MET A 220 -10.12 2.88 -9.57
C MET A 220 -10.71 1.47 -9.59
N ALA A 221 -10.51 0.68 -8.52
CA ALA A 221 -11.05 -0.67 -8.44
C ALA A 221 -12.59 -0.70 -8.37
N ILE A 222 -13.21 0.24 -7.65
CA ILE A 222 -14.67 0.41 -7.61
C ILE A 222 -15.20 0.77 -9.00
N LEU A 223 -14.56 1.71 -9.70
CA LEU A 223 -14.94 2.09 -11.07
C LEU A 223 -14.89 0.91 -12.04
N ASP A 224 -13.83 0.10 -11.99
CA ASP A 224 -13.70 -1.11 -12.80
C ASP A 224 -14.77 -2.15 -12.43
N ALA A 225 -15.13 -2.25 -11.15
CA ALA A 225 -16.14 -3.18 -10.68
C ALA A 225 -17.56 -2.77 -11.07
N GLN A 226 -17.86 -1.47 -11.13
CA GLN A 226 -19.11 -0.96 -11.70
C GLN A 226 -19.24 -1.31 -13.18
N LYS A 227 -18.14 -1.35 -13.92
CA LYS A 227 -18.09 -1.75 -15.33
C LYS A 227 -18.05 -3.27 -15.52
N GLY A 228 -17.75 -4.04 -14.48
CA GLY A 228 -17.55 -5.48 -14.54
C GLY A 228 -16.30 -5.89 -15.34
N THR A 229 -15.32 -4.99 -15.47
CA THR A 229 -14.10 -5.20 -16.25
C THR A 229 -12.95 -5.62 -15.33
N PRO A 230 -12.51 -6.89 -15.37
CA PRO A 230 -11.40 -7.34 -14.55
C PRO A 230 -10.10 -6.65 -14.98
N SER A 231 -9.33 -6.17 -14.00
CA SER A 231 -8.11 -5.40 -14.22
C SER A 231 -6.95 -5.98 -13.43
N LEU A 232 -5.74 -5.92 -13.99
CA LEU A 232 -4.53 -6.26 -13.24
C LEU A 232 -4.33 -5.28 -12.08
N SER A 233 -3.79 -5.78 -10.96
CA SER A 233 -3.40 -4.92 -9.84
C SER A 233 -2.29 -3.96 -10.26
N VAL A 234 -2.22 -2.76 -9.64
CA VAL A 234 -1.14 -1.80 -9.91
C VAL A 234 0.22 -2.44 -9.66
N LYS A 235 0.36 -3.21 -8.58
CA LYS A 235 1.58 -3.97 -8.27
C LYS A 235 1.96 -4.93 -9.39
N ARG A 236 1.00 -5.68 -9.97
CA ARG A 236 1.28 -6.62 -11.06
C ARG A 236 1.51 -5.94 -12.38
N LEU A 237 0.84 -4.82 -12.65
CA LEU A 237 1.14 -3.98 -13.81
C LEU A 237 2.56 -3.43 -13.71
N LEU A 238 2.96 -2.91 -12.55
CA LEU A 238 4.33 -2.47 -12.29
C LEU A 238 5.31 -3.64 -12.38
N ALA A 239 5.00 -4.82 -11.82
CA ALA A 239 5.86 -6.00 -11.95
C ALA A 239 6.01 -6.46 -13.41
N PHE A 240 4.92 -6.44 -14.20
CA PHE A 240 4.93 -6.78 -15.62
C PHE A 240 5.68 -5.73 -16.46
N CYS A 241 5.46 -4.44 -16.18
CA CYS A 241 6.10 -3.33 -16.89
C CYS A 241 7.56 -3.09 -16.49
N PHE A 242 7.92 -3.38 -15.22
CA PHE A 242 9.23 -3.06 -14.65
C PHE A 242 10.05 -4.27 -14.23
N ASN A 243 9.57 -5.52 -14.37
CA ASN A 243 10.25 -6.78 -13.96
C ASN A 243 11.20 -6.55 -12.78
N TYR A 244 10.66 -6.04 -11.68
CA TYR A 244 11.43 -5.58 -10.52
C TYR A 244 11.88 -6.81 -9.71
N ASP A 245 13.03 -7.34 -10.08
CA ASP A 245 13.81 -8.26 -9.27
C ASP A 245 15.04 -7.49 -8.71
N PRO A 246 15.02 -7.10 -7.42
CA PRO A 246 16.08 -6.29 -6.83
C PRO A 246 17.44 -7.00 -6.77
N ASP A 247 17.48 -8.33 -6.90
CA ASP A 247 18.74 -9.09 -6.90
C ASP A 247 19.29 -9.32 -8.32
N THR A 248 18.43 -9.53 -9.31
CA THR A 248 18.85 -9.73 -10.71
C THR A 248 19.19 -8.40 -11.42
N ASN A 249 18.59 -7.27 -11.02
CA ASN A 249 18.68 -6.00 -11.76
C ASN A 249 19.60 -4.93 -11.13
N LYS A 250 20.48 -5.28 -10.19
CA LYS A 250 21.46 -4.33 -9.60
C LYS A 250 22.24 -3.56 -10.66
N SER A 251 22.61 -4.24 -11.75
CA SER A 251 23.33 -3.64 -12.88
C SER A 251 22.47 -2.62 -13.63
N LEU A 252 21.19 -2.88 -13.89
CA LEU A 252 20.30 -1.92 -14.56
C LEU A 252 20.05 -0.68 -13.70
N PHE A 253 19.84 -0.85 -12.40
CA PHE A 253 19.68 0.28 -11.48
C PHE A 253 20.96 1.12 -11.36
N GLN A 254 22.13 0.48 -11.33
CA GLN A 254 23.42 1.18 -11.39
C GLN A 254 23.61 1.92 -12.71
N ILE A 255 23.25 1.33 -13.85
CA ILE A 255 23.32 1.99 -15.17
C ILE A 255 22.41 3.21 -15.19
N VAL A 256 21.13 3.08 -14.83
CA VAL A 256 20.18 4.21 -14.79
C VAL A 256 20.69 5.32 -13.87
N LYS A 257 21.17 4.97 -12.68
CA LYS A 257 21.73 5.93 -11.71
C LYS A 257 22.94 6.67 -12.29
N VAL A 258 23.86 5.95 -12.93
CA VAL A 258 25.04 6.55 -13.59
C VAL A 258 24.62 7.41 -14.78
N SER A 259 23.65 6.98 -15.58
CA SER A 259 23.12 7.75 -16.71
C SER A 259 22.49 9.06 -16.27
N VAL A 260 21.68 9.05 -15.21
CA VAL A 260 21.07 10.27 -14.66
C VAL A 260 22.14 11.22 -14.11
N ILE A 261 23.13 10.71 -13.39
CA ILE A 261 24.25 11.51 -12.87
C ILE A 261 25.07 12.11 -14.01
N ALA A 262 25.38 11.33 -15.05
CA ALA A 262 26.12 11.79 -16.22
C ALA A 262 25.36 12.88 -16.99
N LEU A 263 24.05 12.72 -17.15
CA LEU A 263 23.19 13.71 -17.82
C LEU A 263 23.15 15.03 -17.03
N PHE A 264 23.03 14.95 -15.70
CA PHE A 264 23.11 16.12 -14.82
C PHE A 264 24.48 16.79 -14.88
N ALA A 265 25.57 16.03 -14.88
CA ALA A 265 26.93 16.55 -14.99
C ALA A 265 27.16 17.26 -16.33
N LEU A 266 26.65 16.70 -17.43
CA LEU A 266 26.70 17.32 -18.75
C LEU A 266 25.90 18.62 -18.80
N ALA A 267 24.69 18.64 -18.23
CA ALA A 267 23.88 19.85 -18.15
C ALA A 267 24.59 20.96 -17.35
N LEU A 268 25.16 20.62 -16.18
CA LEU A 268 25.92 21.56 -15.37
C LEU A 268 27.19 22.06 -16.08
N GLY A 269 27.91 21.17 -16.76
CA GLY A 269 29.08 21.52 -17.57
C GLY A 269 28.75 22.45 -18.73
N PHE A 270 27.63 22.19 -19.42
CA PHE A 270 27.13 23.04 -20.50
C PHE A 270 26.76 24.44 -20.00
N VAL A 271 26.03 24.50 -18.89
CA VAL A 271 25.66 25.77 -18.23
C VAL A 271 26.92 26.53 -17.82
N PHE A 272 27.89 25.88 -17.18
CA PHE A 272 29.16 26.49 -16.80
C PHE A 272 29.95 27.04 -17.99
N PHE A 273 30.04 26.26 -19.08
CA PHE A 273 30.72 26.69 -20.31
C PHE A 273 30.01 27.88 -20.97
N TYR A 274 28.68 27.86 -21.02
CA TYR A 274 27.86 28.95 -21.56
C TYR A 274 28.10 30.27 -20.78
N PHE A 275 28.12 30.21 -19.45
CA PHE A 275 28.39 31.38 -18.61
C PHE A 275 29.83 31.89 -18.71
N ARG A 276 30.84 31.01 -18.89
CA ARG A 276 32.24 31.44 -19.14
C ARG A 276 32.43 32.14 -20.49
N LYS A 277 31.71 31.72 -21.52
CA LYS A 277 31.77 32.39 -22.84
C LYS A 277 31.11 33.77 -22.81
N LYS A 278 30.07 33.96 -21.99
CA LYS A 278 29.39 35.25 -21.85
C LYS A 278 30.29 36.30 -21.17
N THR A 279 31.00 35.92 -20.11
CA THR A 279 31.93 36.83 -19.40
C THR A 279 33.18 37.17 -20.23
N GLN A 280 33.64 36.30 -21.13
CA GLN A 280 34.74 36.64 -22.06
C GLN A 280 34.33 37.59 -23.19
N LYS A 281 33.05 37.63 -23.58
CA LYS A 281 32.57 38.58 -24.60
C LYS A 281 32.41 40.00 -24.03
N GLU A 282 31.92 40.13 -22.80
CA GLU A 282 31.80 41.43 -22.12
C GLU A 282 33.17 42.07 -21.76
N GLY A 283 34.26 41.29 -21.72
CA GLY A 283 35.62 41.79 -21.50
C GLY A 283 36.39 42.20 -22.77
N ARG A 284 35.80 42.07 -23.97
CA ARG A 284 36.46 42.37 -25.27
C ARG A 284 35.87 43.59 -25.98
N GLU A 285 34.88 44.26 -25.38
CA GLU A 285 34.24 45.50 -25.86
C GLU A 285 34.54 46.72 -24.98
N ASN A 286 35.49 46.62 -24.03
CA ASN A 286 36.06 47.77 -23.30
C ASN A 286 37.51 48.01 -23.69
#